data_AF-A0A1S2QND4-F1
#
_entry.id   AF-A0A1S2QND4-F1
#
_cell.length_a   1.000
_cell.length_b   1.000
_cell.length_c   1.000
_cell.angle_alpha   90.00
_cell.angle_beta   90.00
_cell.angle_gamma   90.00
#
_symmetry.space_group_name_H-M   'P 1'
#
loop_
_entity.id
_entity.type
_entity.pdbx_description
1 polymer ?
#
loop_
_entity_poly.entity_id
_entity_poly.type
_entity_poly.pdbx_seq_one_letter_code
_entity_poly.pdbx_strand_id
1 'polypeptide(L)'
;MSGLEEQILQLKEAVTSHAVVDQGMGMVVALGRVSPDEAWVVLKEVSQHTNIKLRNVADMILIWGRTGEMPADIRAELEDALDRHGPTGIP
;
A
#
# COMPACT_ATOMS: atom_id res chain seq x y z
N MET A 1 -7.40 -27.40 -17.33
CA MET A 1 -8.00 -26.16 -16.78
C MET A 1 -8.44 -25.34 -17.97
N SER A 2 -9.70 -24.93 -18.01
CA SER A 2 -10.30 -24.20 -19.14
C SER A 2 -9.99 -22.70 -19.00
N GLY A 3 -9.93 -21.96 -20.12
CA GLY A 3 -9.62 -20.52 -20.09
C GLY A 3 -10.60 -19.66 -19.26
N LEU A 4 -11.76 -20.20 -18.89
CA LEU A 4 -12.70 -19.55 -17.97
C LEU A 4 -12.24 -19.63 -16.50
N GLU A 5 -11.61 -20.74 -16.10
CA GLU A 5 -11.09 -20.92 -14.74
C GLU A 5 -9.90 -19.98 -14.48
N GLU A 6 -9.05 -19.78 -15.48
CA GLU A 6 -7.93 -18.84 -15.42
C GLU A 6 -8.41 -17.38 -15.32
N GLN A 7 -9.45 -16.99 -16.07
CA GLN A 7 -10.04 -15.64 -15.97
C GLN A 7 -10.70 -15.40 -14.61
N ILE A 8 -11.38 -16.41 -14.04
CA ILE A 8 -11.92 -16.33 -12.69
C ILE A 8 -10.80 -16.19 -11.65
N LEU A 9 -9.68 -16.90 -11.83
CA LEU A 9 -8.53 -16.80 -10.94
C LEU A 9 -7.87 -15.43 -11.02
N GLN A 10 -7.62 -14.92 -12.24
CA GLN A 10 -7.05 -13.59 -12.45
C GLN A 10 -7.96 -12.48 -11.90
N LEU A 11 -9.28 -12.60 -12.08
CA LEU A 11 -10.23 -11.63 -11.53
C LEU A 11 -10.28 -11.71 -10.00
N LYS A 12 -10.27 -12.92 -9.43
CA LYS A 12 -10.21 -13.11 -7.97
C LYS A 12 -8.92 -12.54 -7.39
N GLU A 13 -7.78 -12.81 -8.02
CA GLU A 13 -6.49 -12.23 -7.63
C GLU A 13 -6.50 -10.71 -7.74
N ALA A 14 -7.08 -10.14 -8.81
CA ALA A 14 -7.19 -8.69 -8.99
C ALA A 14 -8.10 -8.05 -7.93
N VAL A 15 -9.24 -8.67 -7.58
CA VAL A 15 -10.16 -8.18 -6.55
C VAL A 15 -9.57 -8.32 -5.15
N THR A 16 -8.94 -9.46 -4.83
CA THR A 16 -8.25 -9.66 -3.55
C THR A 16 -7.05 -8.72 -3.41
N SER A 17 -6.31 -8.50 -4.49
CA SER A 17 -5.22 -7.52 -4.52
C SER A 17 -5.75 -6.11 -4.29
N HIS A 18 -6.89 -5.72 -4.86
CA HIS A 18 -7.52 -4.42 -4.58
C HIS A 18 -7.92 -4.30 -3.11
N ALA A 19 -8.57 -5.30 -2.53
CA ALA A 19 -9.03 -5.22 -1.13
C ALA A 19 -7.89 -5.07 -0.11
N VAL A 20 -6.75 -5.73 -0.33
CA VAL A 20 -5.56 -5.58 0.53
C VAL A 20 -4.93 -4.20 0.34
N VAL A 21 -4.86 -3.73 -0.91
CA VAL A 21 -4.30 -2.42 -1.25
C VAL A 21 -5.15 -1.29 -0.66
N ASP A 22 -6.48 -1.38 -0.75
CA ASP A 22 -7.40 -0.39 -0.18
C ASP A 22 -7.26 -0.32 1.35
N GLN A 23 -7.08 -1.46 2.03
CA GLN A 23 -6.83 -1.49 3.48
C GLN A 23 -5.46 -0.90 3.83
N GLY A 24 -4.42 -1.23 3.06
CA GLY A 24 -3.08 -0.63 3.22
C GLY A 24 -3.14 0.89 3.05
N MET A 25 -3.84 1.37 2.02
CA MET A 25 -4.10 2.80 1.82
C MET A 25 -4.81 3.43 3.01
N GLY A 26 -5.86 2.80 3.53
CA GLY A 26 -6.58 3.29 4.71
C GLY A 26 -5.67 3.48 5.92
N MET A 27 -4.70 2.58 6.13
CA MET A 27 -3.72 2.76 7.20
C MET A 27 -2.76 3.91 6.95
N VAL A 28 -2.30 4.11 5.71
CA VAL A 28 -1.45 5.26 5.36
C VAL A 28 -2.19 6.58 5.56
N VAL A 29 -3.45 6.67 5.13
CA VAL A 29 -4.31 7.84 5.39
C VAL A 29 -4.42 8.12 6.89
N ALA A 30 -4.76 7.10 7.68
CA ALA A 30 -5.00 7.26 9.11
C ALA A 30 -3.73 7.64 9.89
N LEU A 31 -2.59 7.01 9.58
CA LEU A 31 -1.34 7.19 10.32
C LEU A 31 -0.51 8.35 9.79
N GLY A 32 -0.45 8.51 8.47
CA GLY A 32 0.29 9.57 7.78
C GLY A 32 -0.46 10.90 7.69
N ARG A 33 -1.77 10.91 7.98
CA ARG A 33 -2.65 12.09 7.85
C ARG A 33 -2.61 12.74 6.46
N VAL A 34 -2.54 11.90 5.44
CA VAL A 34 -2.59 12.30 4.03
C VAL A 34 -3.96 11.99 3.43
N SER A 35 -4.31 12.63 2.33
CA SER A 35 -5.49 12.29 1.55
C SER A 35 -5.40 10.89 0.92
N PRO A 36 -6.52 10.27 0.52
CA PRO A 36 -6.50 8.97 -0.17
C PRO A 36 -5.66 8.97 -1.47
N ASP A 37 -5.67 10.07 -2.21
CA ASP A 37 -4.91 10.20 -3.46
C ASP A 37 -3.40 10.25 -3.18
N GLU A 38 -2.98 10.98 -2.14
CA GLU A 38 -1.59 11.01 -1.67
C GLU A 38 -1.16 9.64 -1.14
N ALA A 39 -2.02 8.94 -0.38
CA ALA A 39 -1.74 7.59 0.11
C ALA A 39 -1.48 6.61 -1.04
N TRP A 40 -2.25 6.70 -2.14
CA TRP A 40 -2.01 5.91 -3.35
C TRP A 40 -0.66 6.22 -4.00
N VAL A 41 -0.27 7.50 -4.05
CA VAL A 41 1.04 7.90 -4.56
C VAL A 41 2.17 7.35 -3.68
N VAL A 42 2.05 7.49 -2.36
CA VAL A 42 3.01 6.94 -1.38
C VAL A 42 3.20 5.44 -1.57
N LEU A 43 2.13 4.65 -1.64
CA LEU A 43 2.25 3.19 -1.84
C LEU A 43 2.93 2.83 -3.17
N LYS A 44 2.65 3.58 -4.25
CA LYS A 44 3.31 3.37 -5.54
C LYS A 44 4.79 3.70 -5.49
N GLU A 45 5.18 4.80 -4.88
CA GLU A 45 6.59 5.20 -4.76
C GLU A 45 7.37 4.17 -3.95
N VAL A 46 6.87 3.76 -2.78
CA VAL A 46 7.51 2.71 -1.96
C VAL A 46 7.65 1.42 -2.77
N SER A 47 6.61 1.01 -3.48
CA SER A 47 6.65 -0.18 -4.34
C SER A 47 7.72 -0.08 -5.43
N GLN A 48 7.84 1.08 -6.09
CA GLN A 48 8.81 1.29 -7.17
C GLN A 48 10.25 1.37 -6.65
N HIS A 49 10.49 2.10 -5.58
CA HIS A 49 11.84 2.32 -5.04
C HIS A 49 12.40 1.08 -4.33
N THR A 50 11.53 0.27 -3.72
CA THR A 50 11.92 -1.00 -3.09
C THR A 50 11.89 -2.18 -4.06
N ASN A 51 11.34 -2.00 -5.26
CA ASN A 51 11.07 -3.07 -6.23
C ASN A 51 10.24 -4.23 -5.64
N ILE A 52 9.31 -3.91 -4.75
CA ILE A 52 8.37 -4.86 -4.14
C ILE A 52 6.99 -4.64 -4.75
N LYS A 53 6.26 -5.73 -5.02
CA LYS A 53 4.89 -5.64 -5.53
C LYS A 53 4.01 -4.83 -4.58
N LEU A 54 3.26 -3.88 -5.11
CA LEU A 54 2.41 -2.96 -4.35
C LEU A 54 1.48 -3.66 -3.33
N ARG A 55 0.89 -4.81 -3.69
CA ARG A 55 0.09 -5.61 -2.76
C ARG A 55 0.89 -6.07 -1.51
N ASN A 56 2.16 -6.42 -1.69
CA ASN A 56 3.01 -6.89 -0.61
C ASN A 56 3.43 -5.70 0.27
N VAL A 57 3.65 -4.53 -0.34
CA VAL A 57 3.85 -3.28 0.42
C VAL A 57 2.63 -2.98 1.29
N ALA A 58 1.42 -3.09 0.73
CA ALA A 58 0.19 -2.92 1.49
C ALA A 58 0.06 -3.95 2.63
N ASP A 59 0.36 -5.23 2.39
CA ASP A 59 0.39 -6.26 3.44
C ASP A 59 1.40 -5.92 4.55
N MET A 60 2.60 -5.45 4.20
CA MET A 60 3.62 -5.03 5.17
C MET A 60 3.13 -3.86 6.04
N ILE A 61 2.43 -2.90 5.44
CA ILE A 61 1.81 -1.78 6.17
C ILE A 61 0.69 -2.26 7.09
N LEU A 62 -0.10 -3.25 6.67
CA LEU A 62 -1.13 -3.85 7.53
C LEU A 62 -0.52 -4.63 8.70
N ILE A 63 0.56 -5.37 8.47
CA ILE A 63 1.31 -6.06 9.53
C ILE A 63 1.88 -5.02 10.50
N TRP A 64 2.49 -3.96 9.97
CA TRP A 64 3.02 -2.87 10.77
C TRP A 64 1.95 -2.19 11.62
N GLY A 65 0.78 -1.88 11.05
CA GLY A 65 -0.34 -1.30 11.79
C GLY A 65 -0.85 -2.18 12.95
N ARG A 66 -0.64 -3.50 12.87
CA ARG A 66 -1.03 -4.46 13.93
C ARG A 66 0.07 -4.74 14.95
N THR A 67 1.33 -4.72 14.53
CA THR A 67 2.47 -5.24 15.32
C THR A 67 3.48 -4.16 15.72
N GLY A 68 3.48 -3.01 15.04
CA GLY A 68 4.51 -1.99 15.14
C GLY A 68 5.80 -2.31 14.37
N GLU A 69 5.90 -3.52 13.81
CA GLU A 69 7.11 -4.01 13.15
C GLU A 69 7.06 -3.78 11.63
N MET A 70 8.16 -3.25 11.08
CA MET A 70 8.36 -3.07 9.65
C MET A 70 9.87 -3.18 9.34
N PRO A 71 10.27 -3.85 8.25
CA PRO A 71 11.65 -3.82 7.79
C PRO A 71 12.18 -2.39 7.64
N ALA A 72 13.42 -2.16 8.06
CA ALA A 72 13.97 -0.80 8.18
C ALA A 72 14.08 -0.06 6.83
N ASP A 73 14.39 -0.80 5.76
CA ASP A 73 14.44 -0.31 4.37
C ASP A 73 13.05 0.16 3.90
N ILE A 74 12.01 -0.62 4.18
CA ILE A 74 10.63 -0.26 3.82
C ILE A 74 10.14 0.92 4.65
N ARG A 75 10.48 0.94 5.95
CA ARG A 75 10.13 2.05 6.84
C ARG A 75 10.74 3.35 6.36
N ALA A 76 12.04 3.36 6.06
CA ALA A 76 12.75 4.55 5.60
C ALA A 76 12.13 5.10 4.31
N GLU A 77 11.84 4.23 3.33
CA GLU A 77 11.20 4.68 2.09
C GLU A 77 9.76 5.17 2.32
N LEU A 78 9.01 4.54 3.22
CA LEU A 78 7.66 4.99 3.57
C LEU A 78 7.68 6.36 4.26
N GLU A 79 8.61 6.59 5.18
CA GLU A 79 8.82 7.88 5.84
C GLU A 79 9.23 8.95 4.82
N ASP A 80 10.21 8.66 3.96
CA ASP A 80 10.65 9.60 2.91
C ASP A 80 9.52 9.93 1.93
N ALA A 81 8.69 8.94 1.54
CA ALA A 81 7.53 9.16 0.69
C ALA A 81 6.46 10.00 1.41
N LEU A 82 6.18 9.72 2.68
CA LEU A 82 5.24 10.52 3.46
C LEU A 82 5.73 11.96 3.65
N ASP A 83 7.01 12.19 3.86
CA ASP A 83 7.58 13.54 3.99
C ASP A 83 7.50 14.34 2.68
N ARG A 84 7.64 13.67 1.53
CA ARG A 84 7.42 14.28 0.20
C ARG A 84 5.97 14.68 -0.04
N HIS A 85 5.02 13.95 0.54
CA HIS A 85 3.59 14.05 0.27
C HIS A 85 2.76 14.56 1.47
N GLY A 86 3.38 14.93 2.59
CA GLY A 86 2.70 15.31 3.82
C GLY A 86 2.85 16.79 4.19
N PRO A 87 1.95 17.33 5.05
CA PRO A 87 0.50 17.36 4.90
C PRO A 87 0.05 18.51 3.98
N THR A 88 -0.89 18.25 3.07
CA THR A 88 -1.79 19.30 2.59
C THR A 88 -2.74 19.68 3.74
N GLY A 89 -2.80 20.98 4.04
CA GLY A 89 -3.49 21.51 5.22
C GLY A 89 -4.91 20.95 5.37
N ILE A 90 -5.20 20.38 6.53
CA ILE A 90 -6.58 20.14 6.96
C ILE A 90 -7.22 21.52 7.19
N PRO A 91 -8.43 21.80 6.66
CA PRO A 91 -9.16 23.05 6.91
C PRO A 91 -9.40 23.33 8.40
#